data_AF-A0A915ERI2-F1
#
_entry.id   AF-A0A915ERI2-F1
#
_cell.length_a   1.000
_cell.length_b   1.000
_cell.length_c   1.000
_cell.angle_alpha   90.00
_cell.angle_beta   90.00
_cell.angle_gamma   90.00
#
_symmetry.space_group_name_H-M   'P 1'
#
loop_
_entity.id
_entity.type
_entity.pdbx_description
1 polymer ?
#
loop_
_entity_poly.entity_id
_entity_poly.type
_entity_poly.pdbx_seq_one_letter_code
_entity_poly.pdbx_strand_id
1 'polypeptide(L)'
;MWVVGYCAVGPLAYWLPNWRQLIFTTSAPMLLFALVYYFTIPESFHYLVLKKEQNKVTEWMRRANSSADRLGTPVVDGITATQLCNNFQAIKIKLLKDQRSFPQAGLVQQLLSSRVLLLYTLVMLYLWTCDTFVYYGLSLHSTQMSGNKFLNFAFMGLIEIHRI
;
A
#
# COMPACT_ATOMS: atom_id res chain seq x y z
N MET A 1 -8.55 7.60 5.17
CA MET A 1 -9.67 6.70 4.81
C MET A 1 -9.79 5.45 5.68
N TRP A 2 -8.75 5.01 6.41
CA TRP A 2 -8.87 3.86 7.34
C TRP A 2 -9.80 4.13 8.54
N VAL A 3 -9.84 5.37 9.02
CA VAL A 3 -10.68 5.76 10.17
C VAL A 3 -12.18 5.61 9.89
N VAL A 4 -12.62 5.83 8.65
CA VAL A 4 -14.03 5.63 8.26
C VAL A 4 -14.42 4.15 8.43
N GLY A 5 -13.52 3.24 8.04
CA GLY A 5 -13.69 1.80 8.27
C GLY A 5 -13.75 1.48 9.76
N TYR A 6 -12.81 2.00 10.55
CA TYR A 6 -12.75 1.79 11.99
C TYR A 6 -14.03 2.27 12.72
N CYS A 7 -14.53 3.46 12.38
CA CYS A 7 -15.79 4.00 12.91
C CYS A 7 -17.01 3.19 12.48
N ALA A 8 -17.01 2.59 11.28
CA ALA A 8 -18.12 1.79 10.76
C ALA A 8 -18.25 0.42 11.45
N VAL A 9 -17.15 -0.14 12.00
CA VAL A 9 -17.17 -1.44 12.69
C VAL A 9 -18.03 -1.39 13.96
N GLY A 10 -18.02 -0.28 14.71
CA GLY A 10 -18.80 -0.13 15.95
C GLY A 10 -20.31 -0.34 15.75
N PRO A 11 -20.96 0.41 14.84
CA PRO A 11 -22.37 0.22 14.48
C PRO A 11 -22.67 -1.16 13.87
N LEU A 12 -21.77 -1.69 13.02
CA LEU A 12 -21.94 -3.03 12.43
C LEU A 12 -21.93 -4.14 13.49
N ALA A 13 -21.08 -4.02 14.51
CA ALA A 13 -21.03 -4.95 15.63
C ALA A 13 -22.27 -4.85 16.54
N TYR A 14 -22.95 -3.70 16.60
CA TYR A 14 -24.22 -3.55 17.30
C TYR A 14 -25.38 -4.26 16.56
N TRP A 15 -25.43 -4.18 15.23
CA TRP A 15 -26.44 -4.86 14.41
C TRP A 15 -26.20 -6.35 14.22
N LEU A 16 -24.95 -6.81 14.25
CA LEU A 16 -24.58 -8.22 14.08
C LEU A 16 -23.90 -8.74 15.37
N PRO A 17 -24.68 -9.18 16.37
CA PRO A 17 -24.13 -9.68 17.63
C PRO A 17 -23.35 -10.99 17.47
N ASN A 18 -23.54 -11.71 16.34
CA ASN A 18 -22.78 -12.92 16.03
C ASN A 18 -21.44 -12.57 15.39
N TRP A 19 -20.34 -12.88 16.09
CA TRP A 19 -18.96 -12.64 15.60
C TRP A 19 -18.69 -13.27 14.22
N ARG A 20 -19.30 -14.42 13.91
CA ARG A 20 -19.18 -15.09 12.60
C ARG A 20 -19.80 -14.27 11.46
N GLN A 21 -20.98 -13.69 11.69
CA GLN A 21 -21.67 -12.86 10.69
C GLN A 21 -20.94 -11.52 10.50
N LEU A 22 -20.34 -10.99 11.57
CA LEU A 22 -19.54 -9.77 11.51
C LEU A 22 -18.27 -9.96 10.65
N ILE A 23 -17.55 -11.07 10.84
CA ILE A 23 -16.37 -11.40 10.00
C ILE A 23 -16.77 -11.57 8.53
N PHE A 24 -17.87 -12.27 8.26
CA PHE A 24 -18.33 -12.48 6.89
C PHE A 24 -18.76 -11.18 6.22
N THR A 25 -19.50 -10.32 6.94
CA THR A 25 -20.03 -9.04 6.42
C THR A 25 -18.92 -8.03 6.17
N THR A 26 -17.84 -8.05 6.95
CA THR A 26 -16.67 -7.18 6.73
C THR A 26 -15.74 -7.71 5.64
N SER A 27 -15.58 -9.04 5.53
CA SER A 27 -14.69 -9.65 4.54
C SER A 27 -15.30 -9.70 3.13
N ALA A 28 -16.61 -9.90 3.01
CA ALA A 28 -17.29 -9.99 1.71
C ALA A 28 -17.08 -8.76 0.81
N PRO A 29 -17.30 -7.51 1.25
CA PRO A 29 -17.03 -6.34 0.41
C PRO A 29 -15.54 -6.22 0.09
N MET A 30 -14.64 -6.56 1.01
CA MET A 30 -13.19 -6.51 0.78
C MET A 30 -12.76 -7.48 -0.33
N LEU A 31 -13.31 -8.70 -0.35
CA LEU A 31 -13.06 -9.68 -1.41
C LEU A 31 -13.64 -9.24 -2.75
N LEU A 32 -14.87 -8.69 -2.76
CA LEU A 32 -15.47 -8.15 -3.97
C LEU A 32 -14.64 -7.00 -4.55
N PHE A 33 -14.21 -6.06 -3.72
CA PHE A 33 -13.30 -5.01 -4.15
C PHE A 33 -11.98 -5.56 -4.65
N ALA A 34 -11.36 -6.50 -3.95
CA ALA A 34 -10.10 -7.12 -4.40
C ALA A 34 -10.25 -7.79 -5.77
N LEU A 35 -11.36 -8.49 -6.00
CA LEU A 35 -11.65 -9.14 -7.27
C LEU A 35 -11.88 -8.12 -8.39
N VAL A 36 -12.69 -7.09 -8.14
CA VAL A 36 -12.90 -5.98 -9.09
C VAL A 36 -11.58 -5.29 -9.41
N TYR A 37 -10.76 -4.98 -8.40
CA TYR A 37 -9.46 -4.35 -8.59
C TYR A 37 -8.49 -5.23 -9.37
N TYR A 38 -8.47 -6.54 -9.10
CA TYR A 38 -7.64 -7.49 -9.86
C TYR A 38 -7.98 -7.49 -11.35
N PHE A 39 -9.27 -7.40 -11.71
CA PHE A 39 -9.69 -7.35 -13.10
C PHE A 39 -9.57 -5.97 -13.74
N THR A 40 -9.68 -4.90 -12.96
CA THR A 40 -9.74 -3.52 -13.49
C THR A 40 -8.36 -2.87 -13.59
N ILE A 41 -7.42 -3.23 -12.69
CA ILE A 41 -6.09 -2.61 -12.67
C ILE A 41 -5.24 -3.18 -13.82
N PRO A 42 -4.85 -2.36 -14.81
CA PRO A 42 -3.91 -2.79 -15.83
C PRO A 42 -2.53 -3.04 -15.20
N GLU A 43 -1.74 -3.95 -15.79
CA GLU A 43 -0.34 -4.13 -15.41
C GLU A 43 0.40 -2.79 -15.36
N SER A 44 1.30 -2.64 -14.37
CA SER A 44 2.03 -1.38 -14.21
C SER A 44 2.91 -1.10 -15.43
N PHE A 45 2.96 0.17 -15.84
CA PHE A 45 3.77 0.61 -16.97
C PHE A 45 5.24 0.18 -16.84
N HIS A 46 5.81 0.33 -15.65
CA HIS A 46 7.19 -0.04 -15.37
C HIS A 46 7.44 -1.55 -15.57
N TYR A 47 6.49 -2.40 -15.18
CA TYR A 47 6.58 -3.84 -15.41
C TYR A 47 6.55 -4.19 -16.90
N LEU A 48 5.67 -3.55 -17.67
CA LEU A 48 5.58 -3.73 -19.13
C LEU A 48 6.88 -3.36 -19.85
N VAL A 49 7.50 -2.23 -19.46
CA VAL A 49 8.80 -1.79 -19.99
C VAL A 49 9.91 -2.78 -19.67
N LEU A 50 9.93 -3.34 -18.45
CA LEU A 50 10.91 -4.34 -18.05
C LEU A 50 10.77 -5.67 -18.81
N LYS A 51 9.53 -6.08 -19.12
CA LYS A 51 9.23 -7.31 -19.84
C LYS A 51 9.53 -7.23 -21.35
N LYS A 52 9.83 -6.02 -21.86
CA LYS A 52 10.06 -5.71 -23.28
C LYS A 52 8.88 -6.02 -24.20
N GLU A 53 7.66 -6.04 -23.67
CA GLU A 53 6.44 -6.23 -24.48
C GLU A 53 6.07 -4.90 -25.16
N GLN A 54 6.78 -4.59 -26.26
CA GLN A 54 6.68 -3.30 -26.96
C GLN A 54 5.24 -2.99 -27.39
N ASN A 55 4.46 -3.98 -27.82
CA ASN A 55 3.07 -3.81 -28.24
C ASN A 55 2.19 -3.28 -27.08
N LYS A 56 2.32 -3.84 -25.88
CA LYS A 56 1.56 -3.40 -24.70
C LYS A 56 2.01 -2.04 -24.19
N VAL A 57 3.31 -1.73 -24.29
CA VAL A 57 3.85 -0.41 -23.92
C VAL A 57 3.30 0.68 -24.84
N THR A 58 3.27 0.45 -26.16
CA THR A 58 2.68 1.38 -27.13
C THR A 58 1.18 1.56 -26.89
N GLU A 59 0.45 0.48 -26.59
CA GLU A 59 -0.97 0.58 -26.29
C GLU A 59 -1.25 1.35 -24.99
N TRP A 60 -0.45 1.11 -23.95
CA TRP A 60 -0.53 1.85 -22.69
C TRP A 60 -0.25 3.34 -22.92
N MET A 61 0.78 3.67 -23.70
CA MET A 61 1.13 5.05 -24.05
C MET A 61 0.02 5.74 -24.86
N ARG A 62 -0.63 5.02 -25.79
CA ARG A 62 -1.80 5.52 -26.53
C ARG A 62 -2.98 5.81 -25.61
N ARG A 63 -3.27 4.93 -24.65
CA ARG A 63 -4.34 5.15 -23.64
C ARG A 63 -4.02 6.33 -22.73
N ALA A 64 -2.76 6.47 -22.32
CA ALA A 64 -2.28 7.60 -21.53
C ALA A 64 -2.41 8.92 -22.31
N ASN A 65 -1.97 8.97 -23.56
CA ASN A 65 -2.09 10.15 -24.42
C ASN A 65 -3.56 10.53 -24.68
N SER A 66 -4.46 9.55 -24.90
CA SER A 66 -5.90 9.82 -25.02
C SER A 66 -6.53 10.36 -23.72
N SER A 67 -5.99 9.98 -22.56
CA SER A 67 -6.43 10.50 -21.26
C SER A 67 -5.85 11.88 -20.99
N ALA A 68 -4.63 12.15 -21.47
CA ALA A 68 -3.94 13.43 -21.37
C ALA A 68 -4.61 14.52 -22.22
N ASP A 69 -5.02 14.17 -23.45
CA ASP A 69 -5.76 15.07 -24.35
C ASP A 69 -7.09 15.54 -23.73
N ARG A 70 -7.78 14.65 -23.00
CA ARG A 70 -8.99 14.98 -22.24
C ARG A 70 -8.73 15.89 -21.03
N LEU A 71 -7.51 15.88 -20.50
CA LEU A 71 -7.11 16.61 -19.29
C LEU A 71 -6.27 17.87 -19.60
N GLY A 72 -5.98 18.13 -20.88
CA GLY A 72 -5.14 19.25 -21.34
C GLY A 72 -3.66 19.12 -20.94
N THR A 73 -3.17 17.92 -20.62
CA THR A 73 -1.77 17.70 -20.24
C THR A 73 -0.92 17.45 -21.49
N PRO A 74 0.39 17.80 -21.45
CA PRO A 74 1.26 17.64 -22.61
C PRO A 74 1.32 16.17 -23.03
N VAL A 75 0.95 15.92 -24.29
CA VAL A 75 0.99 14.60 -24.91
C VAL A 75 2.46 14.16 -25.03
N VAL A 76 2.75 12.93 -24.63
CA VAL A 76 4.09 12.35 -24.78
C VAL A 76 4.22 11.85 -26.20
N ASP A 77 4.41 12.76 -27.14
CA ASP A 77 4.69 12.46 -28.54
C ASP A 77 6.20 12.58 -28.79
N GLY A 78 6.82 11.48 -29.25
CA GLY A 78 8.23 11.47 -29.66
C GLY A 78 9.09 10.36 -29.05
N ILE A 79 8.60 9.61 -28.06
CA ILE A 79 9.34 8.48 -27.47
C ILE A 79 8.81 7.17 -28.05
N THR A 80 9.61 6.51 -28.90
CA THR A 80 9.24 5.17 -29.40
C THR A 80 9.37 4.16 -28.27
N ALA A 81 8.41 3.24 -28.12
CA ALA A 81 8.43 2.19 -27.09
C ALA A 81 9.73 1.37 -27.08
N THR A 82 10.35 1.19 -28.25
CA THR A 82 11.65 0.52 -28.42
C THR A 82 12.80 1.29 -27.75
N GLN A 83 12.85 2.61 -27.93
CA GLN A 83 13.86 3.49 -27.33
C GLN A 83 13.71 3.53 -25.80
N LEU A 84 12.48 3.57 -25.30
CA LEU A 84 12.21 3.57 -23.87
C LEU A 84 12.70 2.28 -23.19
N CYS A 85 12.33 1.12 -23.75
CA CYS A 85 12.77 -0.18 -23.23
C CYS A 85 14.30 -0.32 -23.22
N ASN A 86 14.97 0.16 -24.28
CA ASN A 86 16.43 0.10 -24.37
C ASN A 86 17.13 1.06 -23.40
N ASN A 87 16.61 2.28 -23.23
CA ASN A 87 17.15 3.26 -22.27
C ASN A 87 16.97 2.80 -20.83
N PHE A 88 15.80 2.27 -20.47
CA PHE A 88 15.58 1.67 -19.14
C PHE A 88 16.47 0.46 -18.87
N GLN A 89 16.72 -0.37 -19.88
CA GLN A 89 17.68 -1.47 -19.74
C GLN A 89 19.12 -0.96 -19.54
N ALA A 90 19.53 0.06 -20.28
CA ALA A 90 20.86 0.66 -20.12
C ALA A 90 21.04 1.27 -18.72
N ILE A 91 20.01 1.94 -18.19
CA ILE A 91 19.99 2.48 -16.83
C ILE A 91 20.04 1.34 -15.80
N LYS A 92 19.24 0.29 -15.98
CA LYS A 92 19.25 -0.88 -15.10
C LYS A 92 20.61 -1.57 -15.09
N ILE A 93 21.24 -1.75 -16.24
CA ILE A 93 22.59 -2.34 -16.34
C ILE A 93 23.62 -1.44 -15.67
N LYS A 94 23.54 -0.11 -15.83
CA LYS A 94 24.41 0.83 -15.12
C LYS A 94 24.22 0.74 -13.60
N LEU A 95 22.98 0.75 -13.11
CA LEU A 95 22.65 0.60 -11.68
C LEU A 95 23.11 -0.74 -11.13
N LEU A 96 22.93 -1.83 -11.87
CA LEU A 96 23.40 -3.16 -11.47
C LEU A 96 24.93 -3.26 -11.49
N LYS A 97 25.60 -2.57 -12.41
CA LYS A 97 27.06 -2.53 -12.48
C LYS A 97 27.66 -1.69 -11.36
N ASP A 98 27.01 -0.59 -11.02
CA ASP A 98 27.36 0.26 -9.87
C ASP A 98 27.10 -0.49 -8.55
N GLN A 99 26.00 -1.24 -8.47
CA GLN A 99 25.73 -2.14 -7.35
C GLN A 99 26.67 -3.34 -7.27
N ARG A 100 27.26 -3.84 -8.36
CA ARG A 100 28.27 -4.92 -8.31
C ARG A 100 29.58 -4.48 -7.65
N SER A 101 29.81 -3.18 -7.47
CA SER A 101 30.88 -2.67 -6.60
C SER A 101 30.59 -2.96 -5.12
N PHE A 102 29.34 -3.27 -4.77
CA PHE A 102 28.95 -3.86 -3.50
C PHE A 102 28.75 -5.37 -3.69
N PRO A 103 29.48 -6.24 -2.97
CA PRO A 103 29.34 -7.68 -3.12
C PRO A 103 27.89 -8.08 -2.82
N GLN A 104 27.32 -8.97 -3.65
CA GLN A 104 25.97 -9.54 -3.52
C GLN A 104 25.87 -10.50 -2.32
N ALA A 105 26.20 -10.01 -1.13
CA ALA A 105 25.72 -10.57 0.12
C ALA A 105 24.18 -10.44 0.14
N GLY A 106 23.46 -11.44 0.65
CA GLY A 106 22.00 -11.42 0.68
C GLY A 106 21.47 -10.10 1.26
N LEU A 107 20.30 -9.63 0.81
CA LEU A 107 19.74 -8.33 1.17
C LEU A 107 19.70 -8.11 2.70
N VAL A 108 19.46 -9.17 3.46
CA VAL A 108 19.53 -9.21 4.93
C VAL A 108 20.96 -9.02 5.46
N GLN A 109 21.96 -9.64 4.84
CA GLN A 109 23.36 -9.49 5.21
C GLN A 109 23.90 -8.09 4.89
N GLN A 110 23.47 -7.47 3.80
CA GLN A 110 23.77 -6.06 3.50
C GLN A 110 23.10 -5.10 4.49
N LEU A 111 21.85 -5.38 4.87
CA LEU A 111 21.13 -4.61 5.89
C LEU A 111 21.80 -4.72 7.27
N LEU A 112 22.24 -5.92 7.65
CA LEU A 112 22.97 -6.17 8.89
C LEU A 112 24.42 -5.62 8.87
N SER A 113 25.01 -5.49 7.68
CA SER A 113 26.35 -4.94 7.51
C SER A 113 26.38 -3.42 7.72
N SER A 114 25.30 -2.71 7.38
CA SER A 114 25.18 -1.27 7.63
C SER A 114 24.60 -0.97 9.02
N ARG A 115 25.48 -0.61 9.96
CA ARG A 115 25.09 -0.28 11.35
C ARG A 115 24.08 0.87 11.44
N VAL A 116 24.15 1.83 10.52
CA VAL A 116 23.25 2.99 10.49
C VAL A 116 21.84 2.58 10.07
N LEU A 117 21.70 1.76 9.02
CA LEU A 117 20.40 1.25 8.56
C LEU A 117 19.76 0.32 9.60
N LEU A 118 20.58 -0.52 10.25
CA LEU A 118 20.12 -1.39 11.33
C LEU A 118 19.57 -0.58 12.51
N LEU A 119 20.28 0.48 12.93
CA LEU A 119 19.81 1.33 14.03
C LEU A 119 18.47 2.00 13.69
N TYR A 120 18.32 2.57 12.49
CA TYR A 120 17.05 3.15 12.07
C TYR A 120 15.93 2.11 12.04
N THR A 121 16.20 0.91 11.55
CA THR A 121 15.22 -0.18 11.50
C THR A 121 14.81 -0.62 12.92
N LEU A 122 15.76 -0.73 13.84
CA LEU A 122 15.48 -1.07 15.25
C LEU A 122 14.69 0.02 15.97
N VAL A 123 15.03 1.30 15.76
CA VAL A 123 14.28 2.41 16.35
C VAL A 123 12.86 2.43 15.81
N MET A 124 12.66 2.25 14.50
CA MET A 124 11.33 2.17 13.90
C MET A 124 10.53 0.97 14.44
N LEU A 125 11.16 -0.20 14.56
CA LEU A 125 10.53 -1.40 15.14
C LEU A 125 10.13 -1.18 16.60
N TYR A 126 11.01 -0.54 17.38
CA TYR A 126 10.75 -0.23 18.79
C TYR A 126 9.59 0.76 18.93
N LEU A 127 9.62 1.87 18.19
CA LEU A 127 8.55 2.86 18.19
C LEU A 127 7.22 2.25 17.78
N TRP A 128 7.21 1.45 16.71
CA TRP A 128 6.01 0.76 16.25
C TRP A 128 5.47 -0.23 17.29
N THR A 129 6.36 -0.96 17.97
CA THR A 129 5.97 -1.89 19.04
C THR A 129 5.38 -1.15 20.24
N CYS A 130 6.02 -0.07 20.68
CA CYS A 130 5.52 0.76 21.78
C CYS A 130 4.16 1.38 21.45
N ASP A 131 4.01 1.94 20.25
CA ASP A 131 2.74 2.51 19.79
C ASP A 131 1.62 1.45 19.74
N THR A 132 1.92 0.30 19.13
CA THR A 132 1.01 -0.84 19.05
C THR A 132 0.61 -1.36 20.44
N PHE A 133 1.56 -1.45 21.37
CA PHE A 133 1.32 -1.89 22.73
C PHE A 133 0.42 -0.92 23.50
N VAL A 134 0.68 0.38 23.41
CA VAL A 134 -0.16 1.41 24.03
C VAL A 134 -1.56 1.41 23.42
N TYR A 135 -1.66 1.29 22.10
CA TYR A 135 -2.94 1.23 21.39
C TYR A 135 -3.78 0.02 21.82
N TYR A 136 -3.21 -1.20 21.80
CA TYR A 136 -3.93 -2.39 22.24
C TYR A 136 -4.22 -2.39 23.74
N GLY A 137 -3.31 -1.85 24.56
CA GLY A 137 -3.52 -1.68 26.00
C GLY A 137 -4.72 -0.78 26.30
N LEU A 138 -4.81 0.37 25.63
CA LEU A 138 -5.95 1.28 25.73
C LEU A 138 -7.24 0.65 25.18
N SER A 139 -7.16 -0.05 24.04
CA SER A 139 -8.30 -0.70 23.40
C SER A 139 -8.90 -1.80 24.28
N LEU A 140 -8.06 -2.64 24.91
CA LEU A 140 -8.49 -3.68 25.84
C LEU A 140 -9.12 -3.09 27.10
N HIS A 141 -8.52 -2.04 27.68
CA HIS A 141 -9.05 -1.40 28.88
C HIS A 141 -10.35 -0.62 28.62
N SER A 142 -10.53 -0.09 27.41
CA SER A 142 -11.76 0.59 26.98
C SER A 142 -12.99 -0.34 27.00
N THR A 143 -12.80 -1.65 26.78
CA THR A 143 -13.90 -2.63 26.86
C THR A 143 -14.34 -2.96 28.29
N GLN A 144 -13.55 -2.57 29.31
CA GLN A 144 -13.84 -2.80 30.74
C GLN A 144 -14.50 -1.58 31.42
N MET A 145 -14.56 -0.42 30.76
CA MET A 145 -15.28 0.75 31.29
C MET A 145 -16.80 0.54 31.17
N SER A 146 -17.50 0.71 32.29
CA SER A 146 -18.95 0.58 32.43
C SER A 146 -19.72 1.43 31.39
N GLY A 147 -20.45 0.77 30.48
CA GLY A 147 -21.22 1.39 29.39
C GLY A 147 -21.44 0.45 28.19
N ASN A 148 -22.07 0.93 27.10
CA ASN A 148 -22.17 0.17 25.85
C ASN A 148 -20.82 0.16 25.12
N LYS A 149 -20.11 -0.98 25.24
CA LYS A 149 -18.78 -1.26 24.68
C LYS A 149 -18.62 -0.84 23.21
N PHE A 150 -19.69 -0.98 22.42
CA PHE A 150 -19.69 -0.68 20.99
C PHE A 150 -19.72 0.82 20.68
N LEU A 151 -20.39 1.62 21.53
CA LEU A 151 -20.44 3.08 21.41
C LEU A 151 -19.12 3.71 21.87
N ASN A 152 -18.54 3.22 22.97
CA ASN A 152 -17.23 3.68 23.44
C ASN A 152 -16.14 3.45 22.38
N PHE A 153 -16.18 2.30 21.69
CA PHE A 153 -15.26 1.98 20.59
C PHE A 153 -15.43 2.94 19.39
N ALA A 154 -16.67 3.24 19.00
CA ALA A 154 -16.94 4.19 17.91
C ALA A 154 -16.49 5.62 18.25
N PHE A 155 -16.66 6.07 19.51
CA PHE A 155 -16.19 7.37 19.96
C PHE A 155 -14.66 7.48 20.00
N MET A 156 -13.94 6.41 20.38
CA MET A 156 -12.49 6.37 20.30
C MET A 156 -12.01 6.56 18.85
N GLY A 157 -12.65 5.90 17.88
CA GLY A 157 -12.35 6.10 16.46
C GLY A 157 -12.65 7.51 15.96
N LEU A 158 -13.69 8.15 16.49
CA LEU A 158 -14.07 9.52 16.13
C LEU A 158 -13.05 10.54 16.66
N ILE A 159 -12.46 10.31 17.83
CA ILE A 159 -11.42 11.17 18.42
C ILE A 159 -10.15 11.14 17.56
N GLU A 160 -9.84 10.00 16.92
CA GLU A 160 -8.69 9.90 15.99
C GLU A 160 -8.86 10.71 14.70
N ILE A 161 -10.10 11.00 14.26
CA ILE A 161 -10.36 11.86 13.08
C ILE A 161 -9.83 13.27 13.32
N HIS A 162 -9.85 13.77 14.55
CA HIS A 162 -9.37 15.13 14.86
C HIS A 162 -7.84 15.24 14.82
N ARG A 163 -7.11 14.11 14.88
CA ARG A 163 -5.64 14.08 14.93
C ARG A 163 -4.95 13.90 13.57
N ILE A 164 -5.72 13.67 12.51
CA ILE A 164 -5.26 13.54 11.11
C ILE A 164 -5.44 14.88 10.39
#